data_AF-A0A1L3MVU3-F1
#
_entry.id   AF-A0A1L3MVU3-F1
#
_cell.length_a   1.000
_cell.length_b   1.000
_cell.length_c   1.000
_cell.angle_alpha   90.00
_cell.angle_beta   90.00
_cell.angle_gamma   90.00
#
_symmetry.space_group_name_H-M   'P 1'
#
loop_
_entity.id
_entity.type
_entity.pdbx_description
1 polymer ?
#
loop_
_entity_poly.entity_id
_entity_poly.type
_entity_poly.pdbx_seq_one_letter_code
_entity_poly.pdbx_strand_id
1 'polypeptide(L)'
;MIIKAEIITQPYSGEFTEKIYDIPNKWTSQDWTWIKFSNNDLTEWCGNFRGFPREVAVSKKHSCVLVLTSDYLFNLDCISGELTEYEYQPQYQSLTVSPSGDFILADYYEIKIIKSTLTERKHVVSPIKMDLIKFHKWSNNKLSISCEEFLSWNHVELELDGKTFEVSVKD
;
A
#
# COMPACT_ATOMS: atom_id res chain seq x y z
N MET A 1 5.86 -12.72 -13.79
CA MET A 1 4.73 -12.12 -13.04
C MET A 1 5.03 -12.21 -11.55
N ILE A 2 5.12 -11.06 -10.91
CA ILE A 2 5.25 -10.88 -9.46
C ILE A 2 4.00 -11.43 -8.79
N ILE A 3 4.17 -12.30 -7.81
CA ILE A 3 3.08 -12.89 -7.02
C ILE A 3 3.14 -12.52 -5.54
N LYS A 4 4.29 -12.04 -5.08
CA LYS A 4 4.56 -11.66 -3.70
C LYS A 4 5.57 -10.52 -3.68
N ALA A 5 5.39 -9.61 -2.73
CA ALA A 5 6.31 -8.52 -2.45
C ALA A 5 6.45 -8.40 -0.92
N GLU A 6 7.66 -8.20 -0.44
CA GLU A 6 7.96 -8.08 0.99
C GLU A 6 8.97 -6.96 1.22
N ILE A 7 8.69 -6.08 2.18
CA ILE A 7 9.69 -5.12 2.66
C ILE A 7 10.78 -5.88 3.40
N ILE A 8 12.03 -5.66 3.01
CA ILE A 8 13.21 -6.25 3.63
C ILE A 8 14.20 -5.16 4.05
N THR A 9 15.17 -5.54 4.88
CA THR A 9 16.36 -4.71 5.08
C THR A 9 17.22 -4.70 3.82
N GLN A 10 18.11 -3.71 3.71
CA GLN A 10 19.09 -3.67 2.63
C GLN A 10 19.79 -5.02 2.46
N PRO A 11 19.72 -5.65 1.26
CA PRO A 11 20.39 -6.92 1.00
C PRO A 11 21.90 -6.73 0.84
N TYR A 12 22.65 -7.83 0.89
CA TYR A 12 24.07 -7.78 0.54
C TYR A 12 24.25 -7.57 -0.97
N SER A 13 25.32 -6.85 -1.34
CA SER A 13 25.64 -6.61 -2.75
C SER A 13 25.75 -7.92 -3.54
N GLY A 14 24.94 -8.06 -4.58
CA GLY A 14 24.93 -9.25 -5.46
C GLY A 14 24.10 -10.42 -4.95
N GLU A 15 23.38 -10.27 -3.82
CA GLU A 15 22.45 -11.28 -3.32
C GLU A 15 21.24 -11.46 -4.25
N PHE A 16 20.74 -10.35 -4.82
CA PHE A 16 19.63 -10.35 -5.77
C PHE A 16 20.00 -9.62 -7.06
N THR A 17 19.26 -9.91 -8.12
CA THR A 17 19.18 -8.95 -9.24
C THR A 17 18.43 -7.73 -8.73
N GLU A 18 19.00 -6.53 -8.91
CA GLU A 18 18.46 -5.30 -8.36
C GLU A 18 17.92 -4.37 -9.45
N LYS A 19 16.86 -3.65 -9.13
CA LYS A 19 16.32 -2.56 -9.95
C LYS A 19 16.04 -1.33 -9.09
N ILE A 20 16.50 -0.17 -9.54
CA ILE A 20 16.38 1.09 -8.81
C ILE A 20 15.19 1.89 -9.36
N TYR A 21 14.31 2.31 -8.46
CA TYR A 21 13.17 3.17 -8.72
C TYR A 21 13.40 4.50 -8.01
N ASP A 22 14.03 5.41 -8.75
CA ASP A 22 14.31 6.77 -8.30
C ASP A 22 13.77 7.76 -9.33
N ILE A 23 12.98 8.73 -8.86
CA ILE A 23 12.39 9.77 -9.69
C ILE A 23 13.20 11.04 -9.42
N PRO A 24 13.96 11.56 -10.40
CA PRO A 24 14.84 12.70 -10.16
C PRO A 24 14.08 13.91 -9.59
N ASN A 25 14.36 14.24 -8.32
CA ASN A 25 13.77 15.38 -7.64
C ASN A 25 14.74 15.86 -6.54
N LYS A 26 14.78 17.17 -6.30
CA LYS A 26 15.65 17.81 -5.29
C LYS A 26 15.11 17.74 -3.86
N TRP A 27 13.84 17.36 -3.70
CA TRP A 27 13.10 17.42 -2.45
C TRP A 27 12.68 16.04 -1.93
N THR A 28 13.33 14.99 -2.41
CA THR A 28 13.17 13.63 -1.87
C THR A 28 14.09 13.43 -0.67
N SER A 29 13.70 12.54 0.23
CA SER A 29 14.51 12.17 1.37
C SER A 29 15.77 11.39 0.95
N GLN A 30 16.68 11.20 1.90
CA GLN A 30 17.86 10.35 1.69
C GLN A 30 17.55 8.86 1.94
N ASP A 31 16.34 8.56 2.39
CA ASP A 31 15.92 7.21 2.76
C ASP A 31 15.67 6.35 1.52
N TRP A 32 15.79 5.05 1.74
CA TRP A 32 15.54 4.03 0.74
C TRP A 32 14.76 2.87 1.36
N THR A 33 13.94 2.25 0.53
CA THR A 33 13.14 1.07 0.84
C THR A 33 13.54 -0.06 -0.09
N TRP A 34 13.78 -1.25 0.47
CA TRP A 34 14.08 -2.45 -0.28
C TRP A 34 12.89 -3.39 -0.25
N ILE A 35 12.42 -3.78 -1.44
CA ILE A 35 11.32 -4.73 -1.60
C ILE A 35 11.85 -5.97 -2.31
N LYS A 36 11.72 -7.13 -1.68
CA LYS A 36 11.93 -8.41 -2.33
C LYS A 36 10.68 -8.80 -3.09
N PHE A 37 10.81 -9.06 -4.38
CA PHE A 37 9.75 -9.58 -5.24
C PHE A 37 10.00 -11.05 -5.52
N SER A 38 8.95 -11.87 -5.36
CA SER A 38 8.96 -13.27 -5.79
C SER A 38 8.02 -13.44 -6.97
N ASN A 39 8.55 -14.02 -8.05
CA ASN A 39 7.81 -14.31 -9.27
C ASN A 39 7.16 -15.70 -9.21
N ASN A 40 6.20 -15.94 -10.11
CA ASN A 40 5.52 -17.24 -10.23
C ASN A 40 6.46 -18.40 -10.62
N ASP A 41 7.60 -18.11 -11.24
CA ASP A 41 8.64 -19.08 -11.59
C ASP A 41 9.66 -19.30 -10.46
N LEU A 42 9.34 -18.82 -9.24
CA LEU A 42 10.17 -18.87 -8.03
C LEU A 42 11.46 -18.04 -8.12
N THR A 43 11.65 -17.24 -9.17
CA THR A 43 12.75 -16.28 -9.21
C THR A 43 12.49 -15.13 -8.24
N GLU A 44 13.55 -14.64 -7.60
CA GLU A 44 13.51 -13.52 -6.70
C GLU A 44 14.43 -12.39 -7.19
N TRP A 45 13.99 -11.15 -6.99
CA TRP A 45 14.76 -9.96 -7.30
C TRP A 45 14.38 -8.84 -6.33
N CYS A 46 15.22 -7.81 -6.23
CA CYS A 46 15.04 -6.72 -5.29
C CYS A 46 14.79 -5.39 -6.00
N GLY A 47 13.78 -4.65 -5.56
CA GLY A 47 13.56 -3.26 -5.96
C GLY A 47 14.02 -2.29 -4.88
N ASN A 48 14.75 -1.26 -5.28
CA ASN A 48 15.26 -0.21 -4.40
C ASN A 48 14.46 1.06 -4.68
N PHE A 49 13.67 1.54 -3.72
CA PHE A 49 12.74 2.65 -3.88
C PHE A 49 13.14 3.83 -3.01
N ARG A 50 12.98 5.05 -3.53
CA ARG A 50 13.20 6.28 -2.76
C ARG A 50 12.16 6.45 -1.65
N GLY A 51 12.60 6.80 -0.44
CA GLY A 51 11.75 7.10 0.72
C GLY A 51 11.76 6.00 1.81
N PHE A 52 11.33 6.36 3.01
CA PHE A 52 11.21 5.45 4.16
C PHE A 52 10.07 4.43 3.95
N PRO A 53 10.23 3.15 4.35
CA PRO A 53 9.23 2.13 4.08
C PRO A 53 7.93 2.40 4.82
N ARG A 54 6.80 2.27 4.10
CA ARG A 54 5.47 2.20 4.72
C ARG A 54 4.87 0.82 4.48
N GLU A 55 4.47 0.52 3.24
CA GLU A 55 3.76 -0.72 2.93
C GLU A 55 3.96 -1.14 1.47
N VAL A 56 3.74 -2.43 1.18
CA VAL A 56 3.73 -2.95 -0.20
C VAL A 56 2.58 -3.94 -0.39
N ALA A 57 1.92 -3.89 -1.55
CA ALA A 57 0.86 -4.82 -1.86
C ALA A 57 0.83 -5.21 -3.34
N VAL A 58 0.46 -6.46 -3.61
CA VAL A 58 0.38 -7.05 -4.96
C VAL A 58 -1.08 -7.37 -5.28
N SER A 59 -1.59 -6.85 -6.39
CA SER A 59 -2.90 -7.24 -6.93
C SER A 59 -2.75 -8.09 -8.18
N LYS A 60 -3.15 -9.36 -8.09
CA LYS A 60 -3.26 -10.25 -9.27
C LYS A 60 -4.39 -9.83 -10.20
N LYS A 61 -5.46 -9.23 -9.67
CA LYS A 61 -6.61 -8.76 -10.45
C LYS A 61 -6.23 -7.62 -11.38
N HIS A 62 -5.48 -6.65 -10.86
CA HIS A 62 -5.04 -5.47 -11.60
C HIS A 62 -3.69 -5.65 -12.29
N SER A 63 -3.04 -6.80 -12.10
CA SER A 63 -1.69 -7.10 -12.59
C SER A 63 -0.68 -6.01 -12.24
N CYS A 64 -0.79 -5.45 -11.03
CA CYS A 64 0.14 -4.41 -10.57
C CYS A 64 0.52 -4.55 -9.10
N VAL A 65 1.61 -3.86 -8.75
CA VAL A 65 2.12 -3.75 -7.38
C VAL A 65 2.09 -2.28 -6.98
N LEU A 66 1.57 -2.01 -5.80
CA LEU A 66 1.73 -0.71 -5.17
C LEU A 66 2.83 -0.78 -4.10
N VAL A 67 3.81 0.12 -4.20
CA VAL A 67 4.86 0.31 -3.20
C VAL A 67 4.67 1.69 -2.59
N LEU A 68 4.35 1.74 -1.30
CA LEU A 68 4.15 2.98 -0.56
C LEU A 68 5.38 3.26 0.31
N THR A 69 5.95 4.44 0.10
CA THR A 69 7.07 4.99 0.87
C THR A 69 6.68 6.36 1.44
N SER A 70 7.55 6.98 2.22
CA SER A 70 7.38 8.37 2.67
C SER A 70 7.29 9.37 1.51
N ASP A 71 7.94 9.08 0.40
CA ASP A 71 8.19 10.04 -0.68
C ASP A 71 7.29 9.82 -1.88
N TYR A 72 6.92 8.56 -2.14
CA TYR A 72 6.16 8.18 -3.32
C TYR A 72 5.23 7.00 -3.05
N LEU A 73 4.15 6.97 -3.81
CA LEU A 73 3.38 5.76 -4.09
C LEU A 73 3.70 5.34 -5.53
N PHE A 74 4.42 4.23 -5.68
CA PHE A 74 4.79 3.67 -6.98
C PHE A 74 3.76 2.63 -7.42
N ASN A 75 3.41 2.63 -8.70
CA ASN A 75 2.63 1.59 -9.36
C ASN A 75 3.51 0.87 -10.37
N LEU A 76 3.70 -0.44 -10.19
CA LEU A 76 4.53 -1.27 -11.05
C LEU A 76 3.66 -2.27 -11.80
N ASP A 77 3.98 -2.53 -13.06
CA ASP A 77 3.43 -3.67 -13.79
C ASP A 77 3.97 -4.99 -13.20
N CYS A 78 3.08 -5.91 -12.84
CA CYS A 78 3.47 -7.19 -12.24
C CYS A 78 4.23 -8.10 -13.22
N ILE A 79 4.10 -7.91 -14.54
CA ILE A 79 4.71 -8.81 -15.51
C ILE A 79 6.18 -8.46 -15.70
N SER A 80 6.44 -7.19 -15.99
CA SER A 80 7.76 -6.65 -16.34
C SER A 80 8.52 -6.08 -15.14
N GLY A 81 7.81 -5.69 -14.06
CA GLY A 81 8.39 -4.88 -13.00
C GLY A 81 8.72 -3.46 -13.44
N GLU A 82 8.16 -2.96 -14.56
CA GLU A 82 8.34 -1.57 -14.96
C GLU A 82 7.43 -0.63 -14.17
N LEU A 83 7.95 0.56 -13.85
CA LEU A 83 7.17 1.64 -13.25
C LEU A 83 6.17 2.15 -14.28
N THR A 84 4.87 2.09 -13.96
CA THR A 84 3.81 2.56 -14.84
C THR A 84 3.31 3.94 -14.43
N GLU A 85 3.15 4.18 -13.12
CA GLU A 85 2.68 5.44 -12.56
C GLU A 85 3.32 5.70 -11.20
N TYR A 86 3.31 6.96 -10.77
CA TYR A 86 3.68 7.33 -9.41
C TYR A 86 2.88 8.55 -8.93
N GLU A 87 2.77 8.67 -7.61
CA GLU A 87 2.30 9.87 -6.92
C GLU A 87 3.41 10.39 -6.01
N TYR A 88 3.71 11.68 -6.11
CA TYR A 88 4.72 12.35 -5.30
C TYR A 88 4.15 12.85 -3.97
N GLN A 89 4.88 12.60 -2.88
CA GLN A 89 4.54 12.94 -1.49
C GLN A 89 3.13 12.52 -1.07
N PRO A 90 2.81 11.20 -1.13
CA PRO A 90 1.52 10.72 -0.67
C PRO A 90 1.37 10.89 0.84
N GLN A 91 0.17 11.27 1.28
CA GLN A 91 -0.18 11.37 2.70
C GLN A 91 -0.53 10.02 3.34
N TYR A 92 -0.61 8.95 2.54
CA TYR A 92 -1.02 7.62 2.96
C TYR A 92 -0.05 6.98 3.95
N GLN A 93 -0.58 6.39 5.01
CA GLN A 93 0.17 5.66 6.04
C GLN A 93 -0.05 4.15 5.94
N SER A 94 -1.14 3.70 5.33
CA SER A 94 -1.47 2.27 5.22
C SER A 94 -1.89 1.91 3.80
N LEU A 95 -1.52 0.70 3.39
CA LEU A 95 -1.86 0.09 2.10
C LEU A 95 -2.17 -1.38 2.34
N THR A 96 -3.24 -1.89 1.74
CA THR A 96 -3.54 -3.32 1.68
C THR A 96 -4.28 -3.67 0.39
N VAL A 97 -4.48 -4.95 0.14
CA VAL A 97 -5.30 -5.46 -0.98
C VAL A 97 -6.48 -6.22 -0.41
N SER A 98 -7.67 -5.90 -0.89
CA SER A 98 -8.88 -6.62 -0.54
C SER A 98 -8.84 -8.06 -1.05
N PRO A 99 -9.63 -8.98 -0.47
CA PRO A 99 -9.82 -10.32 -1.04
C PRO A 99 -10.34 -10.30 -2.48
N SER A 100 -11.03 -9.23 -2.88
CA SER A 100 -11.51 -8.99 -4.24
C SER A 100 -10.45 -8.37 -5.16
N GLY A 101 -9.23 -8.12 -4.67
CA GLY A 101 -8.07 -7.67 -5.44
C GLY A 101 -7.96 -6.16 -5.66
N ASP A 102 -8.77 -5.34 -5.00
CA ASP A 102 -8.67 -3.87 -5.09
C ASP A 102 -7.75 -3.35 -3.99
N PHE A 103 -6.97 -2.29 -4.29
CA PHE A 103 -6.11 -1.68 -3.30
C PHE A 103 -6.93 -0.79 -2.38
N ILE A 104 -6.56 -0.79 -1.10
CA ILE A 104 -7.14 0.08 -0.09
C ILE A 104 -6.00 0.85 0.54
N LEU A 105 -6.11 2.16 0.54
CA LEU A 105 -5.18 3.10 1.13
C LEU A 105 -5.87 3.85 2.25
N ALA A 106 -5.10 4.23 3.27
CA ALA A 106 -5.54 5.22 4.24
C ALA A 106 -4.43 6.23 4.48
N ASP A 107 -4.81 7.50 4.54
CA ASP A 107 -4.04 8.52 5.25
C ASP A 107 -4.51 8.54 6.72
N TYR A 108 -4.29 9.64 7.45
CA TYR A 108 -4.72 9.72 8.84
C TYR A 108 -6.25 9.88 9.01
N TYR A 109 -6.97 10.33 7.97
CA TYR A 109 -8.35 10.78 8.07
C TYR A 109 -9.33 10.06 7.14
N GLU A 110 -8.85 9.59 5.99
CA GLU A 110 -9.67 9.05 4.92
C GLU A 110 -9.18 7.68 4.45
N ILE A 111 -10.15 6.86 4.01
CA ILE A 111 -9.89 5.58 3.35
C ILE A 111 -10.28 5.71 1.87
N LYS A 112 -9.39 5.27 0.98
CA LYS A 112 -9.57 5.32 -0.47
C LYS A 112 -9.34 3.94 -1.08
N ILE A 113 -10.13 3.60 -2.09
CA ILE A 113 -9.95 2.41 -2.91
C ILE A 113 -9.32 2.83 -4.22
N ILE A 114 -8.28 2.11 -4.63
CA ILE A 114 -7.61 2.25 -5.93
C ILE A 114 -7.75 0.95 -6.71
N LYS A 115 -8.04 1.08 -8.01
CA LYS A 115 -8.09 -0.05 -8.94
C LYS A 115 -6.74 -0.23 -9.64
N SER A 116 -6.70 -0.13 -10.96
CA SER A 116 -5.49 -0.32 -11.77
C SER A 116 -4.66 0.94 -11.96
N THR A 117 -5.26 2.13 -11.88
CA THR A 117 -4.58 3.43 -12.05
C THR A 117 -4.67 4.26 -10.79
N LEU A 118 -3.64 5.07 -10.53
CA LEU A 118 -3.58 5.93 -9.34
C LEU A 118 -4.55 7.11 -9.41
N THR A 119 -5.09 7.44 -10.58
CA THR A 119 -6.06 8.54 -10.75
C THR A 119 -7.49 8.17 -10.36
N GLU A 120 -7.87 6.90 -10.52
CA GLU A 120 -9.22 6.43 -10.22
C GLU A 120 -9.35 6.01 -8.75
N ARG A 121 -9.75 6.97 -7.90
CA ARG A 121 -9.92 6.75 -6.46
C ARG A 121 -11.38 6.83 -6.07
N LYS A 122 -11.84 5.85 -5.29
CA LYS A 122 -13.16 5.90 -4.65
C LYS A 122 -12.97 6.14 -3.15
N HIS A 123 -13.52 7.24 -2.65
CA HIS A 123 -13.59 7.49 -1.21
C HIS A 123 -14.54 6.49 -0.54
N VAL A 124 -14.12 5.96 0.60
CA VAL A 124 -14.95 5.09 1.45
C VAL A 124 -15.61 5.94 2.53
N VAL A 125 -16.94 5.93 2.55
CA VAL A 125 -17.69 6.68 3.57
C VAL A 125 -17.65 5.91 4.89
N SER A 126 -17.21 6.58 5.95
CA SER A 126 -17.23 6.05 7.31
C SER A 126 -18.44 6.60 8.08
N PRO A 127 -19.05 5.81 8.98
CA PRO A 127 -20.13 6.28 9.86
C PRO A 127 -19.65 7.32 10.89
N ILE A 128 -18.34 7.42 11.12
CA ILE A 128 -17.72 8.38 12.04
C ILE A 128 -16.62 9.19 11.34
N LYS A 129 -16.27 10.33 11.93
CA LYS A 129 -15.07 11.07 11.51
C LYS A 129 -13.85 10.42 12.15
N MET A 130 -12.92 9.96 11.32
CA MET A 130 -11.75 9.21 11.76
C MET A 130 -10.53 10.13 11.84
N ASP A 131 -9.66 9.83 12.79
CA ASP A 131 -8.28 10.32 12.90
C ASP A 131 -7.37 9.13 13.22
N LEU A 132 -6.07 9.26 12.96
CA LEU A 132 -5.05 8.24 13.24
C LEU A 132 -5.40 6.82 12.75
N ILE A 133 -5.98 6.71 11.55
CA ILE A 133 -6.37 5.43 10.95
C ILE A 133 -5.16 4.49 10.84
N LYS A 134 -5.36 3.24 11.28
CA LYS A 134 -4.40 2.14 11.13
C LYS A 134 -5.09 0.88 10.65
N PHE A 135 -4.54 0.28 9.62
CA PHE A 135 -4.96 -1.04 9.16
C PHE A 135 -4.29 -2.14 9.97
N HIS A 136 -5.06 -3.18 10.29
CA HIS A 136 -4.56 -4.40 10.90
C HIS A 136 -4.65 -5.53 9.87
N LYS A 137 -5.29 -6.64 10.25
CA LYS A 137 -5.40 -7.84 9.40
C LYS A 137 -6.77 -7.98 8.76
N TRP A 138 -6.79 -8.72 7.67
CA TRP A 138 -8.01 -9.29 7.10
C TRP A 138 -8.43 -10.54 7.87
N SER A 139 -9.74 -10.66 8.13
CA SER A 139 -10.37 -11.85 8.67
C SER A 139 -11.77 -11.99 8.08
N ASN A 140 -12.12 -13.16 7.54
CA ASN A 140 -13.45 -13.44 6.98
C ASN A 140 -13.99 -12.34 6.04
N ASN A 141 -13.16 -11.88 5.08
CA ASN A 141 -13.49 -10.81 4.14
C ASN A 141 -13.64 -9.40 4.77
N LYS A 142 -13.22 -9.20 6.02
CA LYS A 142 -13.25 -7.89 6.67
C LYS A 142 -11.86 -7.43 7.06
N LEU A 143 -11.54 -6.17 6.80
CA LEU A 143 -10.32 -5.53 7.27
C LEU A 143 -10.61 -4.91 8.64
N SER A 144 -9.83 -5.30 9.65
CA SER A 144 -9.87 -4.67 10.97
C SER A 144 -9.10 -3.36 10.93
N ILE A 145 -9.71 -2.29 11.44
CA ILE A 145 -9.17 -0.93 11.40
C ILE A 145 -9.32 -0.34 12.80
N SER A 146 -8.28 0.31 13.30
CA SER A 146 -8.39 1.14 14.50
C SER A 146 -8.23 2.61 14.12
N CYS A 147 -8.95 3.49 14.80
CA CYS A 147 -8.82 4.93 14.66
C CYS A 147 -9.20 5.64 15.96
N GLU A 148 -8.94 6.94 16.03
CA GLU A 148 -9.52 7.83 17.02
C GLU A 148 -10.71 8.55 16.40
N GLU A 149 -11.82 8.65 17.12
CA GLU A 149 -12.94 9.47 16.66
C GLU A 149 -12.58 10.95 16.82
N PHE A 150 -12.64 11.67 15.71
CA PHE A 150 -12.24 13.08 15.64
C PHE A 150 -13.05 13.93 16.63
N LEU A 151 -12.37 14.76 17.42
CA LEU A 151 -12.88 15.59 18.54
C LEU A 151 -13.17 14.87 19.85
N SER A 152 -13.60 13.60 19.83
CA SER A 152 -13.82 12.85 21.07
C SER A 152 -12.53 12.18 21.57
N TRP A 153 -11.58 11.90 20.67
CA TRP A 153 -10.32 11.18 20.93
C TRP A 153 -10.55 9.78 21.52
N ASN A 154 -11.75 9.24 21.32
CA ASN A 154 -12.08 7.88 21.73
C ASN A 154 -11.45 6.90 20.74
N HIS A 155 -10.75 5.89 21.26
CA HIS A 155 -10.29 4.78 20.45
C HIS A 155 -11.48 3.96 19.95
N VAL A 156 -11.58 3.78 18.64
CA VAL A 156 -12.65 3.04 17.98
C VAL A 156 -12.08 1.95 17.07
N GLU A 157 -12.65 0.77 17.16
CA GLU A 157 -12.40 -0.33 16.23
C GLU A 157 -13.51 -0.36 15.17
N LEU A 158 -13.10 -0.45 13.91
CA LEU A 158 -13.96 -0.52 12.74
C LEU A 158 -13.66 -1.78 11.94
N GLU A 159 -14.63 -2.19 11.14
CA GLU A 159 -14.47 -3.23 10.14
C GLU A 159 -14.88 -2.69 8.77
N LEU A 160 -14.03 -2.89 7.77
CA LEU A 160 -14.32 -2.61 6.36
C LEU A 160 -14.60 -3.91 5.61
N ASP A 161 -15.78 -4.05 5.00
CA ASP A 161 -16.11 -5.22 4.18
C ASP A 161 -15.35 -5.20 2.83
N GLY A 162 -14.66 -6.29 2.50
CA GLY A 162 -13.81 -6.38 1.31
C GLY A 162 -14.55 -6.55 -0.03
N LYS A 163 -15.89 -6.66 -0.01
CA LYS A 163 -16.75 -6.73 -1.20
C LYS A 163 -17.57 -5.47 -1.39
N THR A 164 -18.26 -5.01 -0.34
CA THR A 164 -19.13 -3.82 -0.41
C THR A 164 -18.35 -2.53 -0.16
N PHE A 165 -17.23 -2.62 0.55
CA PHE A 165 -16.46 -1.49 1.08
C PHE A 165 -17.27 -0.59 2.02
N GLU A 166 -18.24 -1.17 2.72
CA GLU A 166 -18.95 -0.51 3.81
C GLU A 166 -18.13 -0.63 5.10
N VAL A 167 -18.10 0.46 5.87
CA VAL A 167 -17.44 0.53 7.17
C VAL A 167 -18.49 0.42 8.27
N SER A 168 -18.26 -0.46 9.24
CA SER A 168 -19.08 -0.61 10.43
C SER A 168 -18.23 -0.46 11.69
N VAL A 169 -18.80 0.16 12.73
CA VAL A 169 -18.19 0.16 14.08
C VAL A 169 -18.29 -1.24 14.65
N LYS A 170 -17.23 -1.67 15.33
CA LYS A 170 -17.18 -2.95 16.03
C LYS A 170 -17.72 -2.76 17.44
N ASP A 171 -18.73 -3.54 17.80
CA ASP A 171 -19.31 -3.58 19.15
C ASP A 171 -18.36 -4.21 20.17
#